data_AF-A0A151IXC4-F1
#
_entry.id   AF-A0A151IXC4-F1
#
_cell.length_a   1.000
_cell.length_b   1.000
_cell.length_c   1.000
_cell.angle_alpha   90.00
_cell.angle_beta   90.00
_cell.angle_gamma   90.00
#
_symmetry.space_group_name_H-M   'P 1'
#
loop_
_entity.id
_entity.type
_entity.pdbx_description
1 polymer ?
#
loop_
_entity_poly.entity_id
_entity_poly.type
_entity_poly.pdbx_seq_one_letter_code
_entity_poly.pdbx_strand_id
1 'polypeptide(L)'
;MTETLERALAPLMVIGGFCNLGMFEYPVGQLRTYISCLYALAKWSLLIYFFYYPMYIENFQEDKILYFNNIIPFATTTLILISICRFKELKTWLRELAIVDHTLEVLGTPKEYHRLRNWIIRIIIGWIVLVFCQLMCYNFTYFFYYNIDINFNLFVVVTYLMFLDNYPSNIIALSALFSAVILGLVLYMCIHLLCKLFLLTLCVKIFTV
;
A
#
# COMPACT_ATOMS: atom_id res chain seq x y z
N MET A 1 10.29 -12.31 24.15
CA MET A 1 10.39 -12.49 22.68
C MET A 1 10.50 -11.09 22.10
N THR A 2 11.67 -10.71 21.60
CA THR A 2 11.90 -9.34 21.10
C THR A 2 11.03 -9.10 19.86
N GLU A 3 10.11 -8.15 19.95
CA GLU A 3 9.41 -7.66 18.76
C GLU A 3 10.44 -7.00 17.85
N THR A 4 10.53 -7.48 16.61
CA THR A 4 11.38 -6.90 15.57
C THR A 4 10.57 -5.93 14.72
N LEU A 5 11.22 -4.90 14.18
CA LEU A 5 10.63 -3.96 13.24
C LEU A 5 9.85 -4.65 12.10
N GLU A 6 10.40 -5.74 11.57
CA GLU A 6 9.77 -6.57 10.53
C GLU A 6 8.41 -7.13 10.98
N ARG A 7 8.30 -7.55 12.24
CA ARG A 7 7.04 -8.05 12.82
C ARG A 7 6.01 -6.94 13.04
N ALA A 8 6.44 -5.72 13.32
CA ALA A 8 5.56 -4.55 13.43
C ALA A 8 4.99 -4.14 12.06
N LEU A 9 5.79 -4.28 11.00
CA LEU A 9 5.41 -3.98 9.61
C LEU A 9 4.68 -5.14 8.91
N ALA A 10 4.66 -6.34 9.49
CA ALA A 10 4.03 -7.51 8.89
C ALA A 10 2.57 -7.29 8.42
N PRO A 11 1.67 -6.63 9.17
CA PRO A 11 0.30 -6.37 8.69
C PRO A 11 0.30 -5.54 7.39
N LEU A 12 1.20 -4.56 7.29
CA LEU A 12 1.40 -3.74 6.11
C LEU A 12 1.94 -4.60 4.96
N MET A 13 2.95 -5.43 5.19
CA MET A 13 3.48 -6.31 4.13
C MET A 13 2.44 -7.30 3.61
N VAL A 14 1.59 -7.85 4.49
CA VAL A 14 0.52 -8.80 4.12
C VAL A 14 -0.52 -8.12 3.22
N ILE A 15 -1.06 -6.96 3.62
CA ILE A 15 -2.05 -6.26 2.78
C ILE A 15 -1.45 -5.80 1.45
N GLY A 16 -0.16 -5.43 1.46
CA GLY A 16 0.57 -5.06 0.26
C GLY A 16 0.72 -6.22 -0.70
N GLY A 17 1.04 -7.41 -0.19
CA GLY A 17 1.07 -8.66 -0.97
C GLY A 17 -0.27 -8.97 -1.62
N PHE A 18 -1.38 -8.90 -0.87
CA PHE A 18 -2.73 -9.12 -1.41
C PHE A 18 -3.11 -8.14 -2.52
N CYS A 19 -2.69 -6.88 -2.41
CA CYS A 19 -2.95 -5.84 -3.39
C CYS A 19 -1.92 -5.75 -4.52
N ASN A 20 -1.01 -6.73 -4.64
CA ASN A 20 0.10 -6.76 -5.60
C ASN A 20 1.12 -5.62 -5.45
N LEU A 21 1.11 -4.90 -4.32
CA LEU A 21 2.07 -3.85 -3.99
C LEU A 21 3.33 -4.41 -3.28
N GLY A 22 3.27 -5.64 -2.78
CA GLY A 22 4.36 -6.33 -2.09
C GLY A 22 4.48 -7.79 -2.52
N MET A 23 5.52 -8.48 -2.01
CA MET A 23 5.73 -9.91 -2.30
C MET A 23 5.14 -10.79 -1.22
N PHE A 24 4.54 -11.91 -1.63
CA PHE A 24 4.14 -12.98 -0.71
C PHE A 24 5.38 -13.65 -0.12
N GLU A 25 5.47 -13.63 1.20
CA GLU A 25 6.42 -14.42 1.98
C GLU A 25 5.70 -15.65 2.53
N TYR A 26 5.82 -16.77 1.82
CA TYR A 26 5.33 -18.05 2.33
C TYR A 26 6.29 -19.19 1.91
N PRO A 27 6.97 -19.87 2.86
CA PRO A 27 7.00 -19.65 4.31
C PRO A 27 7.76 -18.36 4.72
N VAL A 28 7.52 -17.88 5.95
CA VAL A 28 8.15 -16.68 6.53
C VAL A 28 9.67 -16.76 6.40
N GLY A 29 10.28 -15.78 5.72
CA GLY A 29 11.72 -15.72 5.47
C GLY A 29 12.18 -16.18 4.08
N GLN A 30 11.33 -16.85 3.29
CA GLN A 30 11.66 -17.21 1.90
C GLN A 30 10.85 -16.38 0.90
N LEU A 31 11.51 -15.41 0.27
CA LEU A 31 10.90 -14.53 -0.72
C LEU A 31 10.59 -15.32 -2.00
N ARG A 32 9.31 -15.58 -2.29
CA ARG A 32 8.89 -16.15 -3.59
C ARG A 32 8.52 -15.03 -4.56
N THR A 33 9.53 -14.23 -4.89
CA THR A 33 9.49 -13.12 -5.85
C THR A 33 8.79 -13.51 -7.15
N TYR A 34 9.13 -14.69 -7.68
CA TYR A 34 8.63 -15.15 -8.97
C TYR A 34 7.12 -15.45 -8.94
N ILE A 35 6.63 -16.13 -7.89
CA ILE A 35 5.21 -16.48 -7.76
C ILE A 35 4.36 -15.22 -7.55
N SER A 36 4.84 -14.29 -6.73
CA SER A 36 4.12 -13.03 -6.49
C SER A 36 4.06 -12.18 -7.75
N CYS A 37 5.14 -12.12 -8.52
CA CYS A 37 5.20 -11.42 -9.80
C CYS A 37 4.26 -12.05 -10.84
N LEU A 38 4.30 -13.38 -10.99
CA LEU A 38 3.40 -14.10 -11.89
C LEU A 38 1.92 -13.91 -11.50
N TYR A 39 1.61 -13.96 -10.20
CA TYR A 39 0.26 -13.71 -9.70
C TYR A 39 -0.22 -12.29 -10.02
N ALA A 40 0.63 -11.29 -9.76
CA ALA A 40 0.32 -9.90 -10.09
C ALA A 40 0.11 -9.73 -11.59
N LEU A 41 1.03 -10.23 -12.42
CA LEU A 41 0.94 -10.15 -13.87
C LEU A 41 -0.32 -10.85 -14.39
N ALA A 42 -0.63 -12.06 -13.91
CA ALA A 42 -1.82 -12.80 -14.33
C ALA A 42 -3.10 -12.09 -13.91
N LYS A 43 -3.19 -11.59 -12.68
CA LYS A 43 -4.38 -10.86 -12.20
C LYS A 43 -4.61 -9.59 -13.03
N TRP A 44 -3.57 -8.82 -13.29
CA TRP A 44 -3.67 -7.57 -14.04
C TRP A 44 -3.89 -7.80 -15.53
N SER A 45 -3.26 -8.81 -16.13
CA SER A 45 -3.50 -9.14 -17.54
C SER A 45 -4.95 -9.58 -17.76
N LEU A 46 -5.50 -10.42 -16.87
CA LEU A 46 -6.91 -10.82 -16.90
C LEU A 46 -7.83 -9.61 -16.71
N LEU A 47 -7.54 -8.73 -15.74
CA LEU A 47 -8.35 -7.55 -15.49
C LEU A 47 -8.33 -6.56 -16.67
N ILE A 48 -7.16 -6.33 -17.27
CA ILE A 48 -7.02 -5.49 -18.46
C ILE A 48 -7.78 -6.10 -19.64
N TYR A 49 -7.59 -7.39 -19.89
CA TYR A 49 -8.17 -8.06 -21.05
C TYR A 49 -9.69 -8.17 -20.98
N PHE A 50 -10.25 -8.60 -19.83
CA PHE A 50 -11.68 -8.86 -19.70
C PHE A 50 -12.51 -7.63 -19.36
N PHE A 51 -11.93 -6.63 -18.70
CA PHE A 51 -12.70 -5.50 -18.17
C PHE A 51 -12.32 -4.17 -18.82
N TYR A 52 -11.06 -3.75 -18.71
CA TYR A 52 -10.66 -2.42 -19.19
C TYR A 52 -10.62 -2.31 -20.71
N TYR A 53 -10.12 -3.33 -21.41
CA TYR A 53 -9.97 -3.27 -22.86
C TYR A 53 -11.32 -3.17 -23.60
N PRO A 54 -12.36 -3.98 -23.27
CA PRO A 54 -13.69 -3.79 -23.84
C PRO A 54 -14.27 -2.41 -23.54
N MET A 55 -14.18 -1.96 -22.28
CA MET A 55 -14.66 -0.65 -21.86
C MET A 55 -13.98 0.49 -22.64
N TYR A 56 -12.68 0.39 -22.92
CA TYR A 56 -11.96 1.37 -23.73
C TYR A 56 -12.39 1.37 -25.20
N ILE A 57 -12.68 0.19 -25.76
CA ILE A 57 -13.19 0.09 -27.13
C ILE A 57 -14.56 0.76 -27.23
N GLU A 58 -15.47 0.46 -26.30
CA GLU A 58 -16.80 1.06 -26.25
C GLU A 58 -16.71 2.59 -26.13
N ASN A 59 -15.97 3.10 -25.14
CA ASN A 59 -15.76 4.54 -24.95
C ASN A 59 -15.14 5.21 -26.19
N PHE A 60 -14.19 4.54 -26.86
CA PHE A 60 -13.57 5.08 -28.08
C PHE A 60 -14.53 5.08 -29.27
N GLN A 61 -15.43 4.08 -29.37
CA GLN A 61 -16.43 4.00 -30.43
C GLN A 61 -17.54 5.04 -30.27
N GLU A 62 -18.01 5.26 -29.03
CA GLU A 62 -19.08 6.21 -28.72
C GLU A 62 -18.60 7.67 -28.78
N ASP A 63 -17.52 7.99 -28.06
CA ASP A 63 -17.12 9.39 -27.84
C ASP A 63 -15.95 9.84 -28.73
N LYS A 64 -15.21 8.91 -29.34
CA LYS A 64 -13.94 9.15 -30.08
C LYS A 64 -12.90 9.94 -29.28
N ILE A 65 -13.04 10.01 -27.96
CA ILE A 65 -12.18 10.77 -27.05
C ILE A 65 -11.59 9.82 -26.00
N LEU A 66 -10.31 10.00 -25.69
CA LEU A 66 -9.65 9.32 -24.58
C LEU A 66 -9.85 10.12 -23.29
N TYR A 67 -10.58 9.56 -22.34
CA TYR A 67 -10.79 10.17 -21.03
C TYR A 67 -9.58 9.99 -20.12
N PHE A 68 -9.36 10.95 -19.22
CA PHE A 68 -8.34 10.84 -18.16
C PHE A 68 -8.49 9.56 -17.32
N ASN A 69 -9.71 9.08 -17.12
CA ASN A 69 -9.99 7.84 -16.40
C ASN A 69 -9.32 6.63 -17.06
N ASN A 70 -9.10 6.65 -18.38
CA ASN A 70 -8.42 5.57 -19.09
C ASN A 70 -6.91 5.50 -18.78
N ILE A 71 -6.31 6.59 -18.29
CA ILE A 71 -4.87 6.65 -17.93
C ILE A 71 -4.61 5.96 -16.58
N ILE A 72 -5.60 5.97 -15.68
CA ILE A 72 -5.46 5.50 -14.30
C ILE A 72 -5.09 4.01 -14.23
N PRO A 73 -5.70 3.09 -15.00
CA PRO A 73 -5.31 1.67 -14.95
C PRO A 73 -3.91 1.41 -15.52
N PHE A 74 -3.48 2.17 -16.54
CA PHE A 74 -2.11 2.08 -17.06
C PHE A 74 -1.10 2.55 -16.01
N ALA A 75 -1.34 3.72 -15.40
CA ALA A 75 -0.50 4.23 -14.32
C ALA A 75 -0.39 3.24 -13.16
N THR A 76 -1.51 2.60 -12.80
CA THR A 76 -1.55 1.58 -11.73
C THR A 76 -0.72 0.35 -12.10
N THR A 77 -0.82 -0.13 -13.34
CA THR A 77 -0.02 -1.26 -13.83
C THR A 77 1.47 -0.95 -13.77
N THR A 78 1.88 0.26 -14.18
CA THR A 78 3.27 0.72 -14.08
C THR A 78 3.73 0.81 -12.63
N LEU A 79 2.92 1.36 -11.72
CA LEU A 79 3.24 1.46 -10.29
C LEU A 79 3.47 0.10 -9.66
N ILE A 80 2.71 -0.92 -10.05
CA ILE A 80 2.83 -2.29 -9.54
C ILE A 80 4.10 -2.96 -10.04
N LEU A 81 4.45 -2.76 -11.31
CA LEU A 81 5.74 -3.23 -11.82
C LEU A 81 6.90 -2.56 -11.07
N ILE A 82 6.81 -1.26 -10.83
CA ILE A 82 7.81 -0.51 -10.05
C ILE A 82 7.90 -1.05 -8.62
N SER A 83 6.75 -1.27 -7.95
CA SER A 83 6.74 -1.74 -6.56
C SER A 83 7.33 -3.15 -6.44
N ILE A 84 7.04 -4.05 -7.39
CA ILE A 84 7.61 -5.39 -7.44
C ILE A 84 9.13 -5.32 -7.66
N CYS A 85 9.61 -4.48 -8.59
CA CYS A 85 11.04 -4.30 -8.86
C CYS A 85 11.80 -3.77 -7.63
N ARG A 86 11.23 -2.76 -6.96
CA ARG A 86 11.86 -2.11 -5.79
C ARG A 86 11.65 -2.84 -4.47
N PHE A 87 10.85 -3.91 -4.45
CA PHE A 87 10.57 -4.65 -3.21
C PHE A 87 11.85 -5.24 -2.59
N LYS A 88 12.79 -5.71 -3.42
CA LYS A 88 14.07 -6.25 -2.93
C LYS A 88 14.89 -5.16 -2.22
N GLU A 89 14.90 -3.95 -2.78
CA GLU A 89 15.56 -2.80 -2.16
C GLU A 89 14.89 -2.47 -0.83
N LEU A 90 13.56 -2.36 -0.80
CA LEU A 90 12.78 -2.10 0.41
C LEU A 90 13.13 -3.09 1.55
N LYS A 91 13.28 -4.37 1.23
CA LYS A 91 13.65 -5.39 2.23
C LYS A 91 15.06 -5.19 2.79
N THR A 92 16.04 -4.87 1.94
CA THR A 92 17.40 -4.54 2.39
C THR A 92 17.38 -3.32 3.29
N TRP A 93 16.65 -2.28 2.90
CA TRP A 93 16.45 -1.06 3.69
C TRP A 93 15.83 -1.35 5.06
N LEU A 94 14.81 -2.20 5.13
CA LEU A 94 14.21 -2.60 6.41
C LEU A 94 15.20 -3.33 7.33
N ARG A 95 16.10 -4.13 6.76
CA ARG A 95 17.15 -4.81 7.54
C ARG A 95 18.19 -3.83 8.08
N GLU A 96 18.62 -2.87 7.27
CA GLU A 96 19.52 -1.79 7.70
C GLU A 96 18.88 -0.95 8.80
N LEU A 97 17.59 -0.62 8.65
CA LEU A 97 16.82 0.13 9.62
C LEU A 97 16.69 -0.62 10.95
N ALA A 98 16.52 -1.95 10.92
CA ALA A 98 16.51 -2.76 12.13
C ALA A 98 17.86 -2.69 12.88
N ILE A 99 18.99 -2.62 12.16
CA ILE A 99 20.32 -2.46 12.77
C ILE A 99 20.45 -1.08 13.42
N VAL A 100 19.99 -0.01 12.76
CA VAL A 100 19.98 1.35 13.32
C VAL A 100 19.07 1.44 14.55
N ASP A 101 17.94 0.74 14.55
CA ASP A 101 17.08 0.70 15.74
C ASP A 101 17.76 0.00 16.93
N HIS A 102 18.50 -1.09 16.68
CA HIS A 102 19.28 -1.75 17.71
C HIS A 102 20.37 -0.85 18.31
N THR A 103 21.02 0.02 17.51
CA THR A 103 21.98 0.98 18.05
C THR A 103 21.30 2.09 18.85
N LEU A 104 20.12 2.55 18.42
CA LEU A 104 19.30 3.50 19.17
C LEU A 104 18.88 2.92 20.54
N GLU A 105 18.47 1.66 20.59
CA GLU A 105 18.16 0.91 21.81
C GLU A 105 19.35 0.88 22.78
N VAL A 106 20.56 0.59 22.30
CA VAL A 106 21.79 0.65 23.10
C VAL A 106 22.07 2.07 23.63
N LEU A 107 21.72 3.09 22.84
CA LEU A 107 21.77 4.49 23.27
C LEU A 107 20.64 4.86 24.25
N GLY A 108 19.81 3.93 24.69
CA GLY A 108 18.79 4.11 25.74
C GLY A 108 17.39 4.51 25.26
N THR A 109 17.03 4.33 23.98
CA THR A 109 15.61 4.53 23.56
C THR A 109 14.77 3.28 23.73
N PRO A 110 13.57 3.38 24.34
CA PRO A 110 12.65 2.25 24.44
C PRO A 110 12.03 1.91 23.08
N LYS A 111 11.83 0.62 22.82
CA LYS A 111 11.17 0.11 21.61
C LYS A 111 9.66 0.32 21.67
N GLU A 112 9.13 1.19 20.80
CA GLU A 112 7.68 1.42 20.65
C GLU A 112 7.05 0.63 19.48
N TYR A 113 7.60 -0.54 19.13
CA TYR A 113 7.10 -1.35 17.99
C TYR A 113 5.63 -1.73 18.10
N HIS A 114 5.15 -2.00 19.30
CA HIS A 114 3.74 -2.32 19.53
C HIS A 114 2.82 -1.13 19.21
N ARG A 115 3.28 0.11 19.47
CA ARG A 115 2.54 1.33 19.13
C ARG A 115 2.52 1.53 17.62
N LEU A 116 3.66 1.36 16.96
CA LEU A 116 3.76 1.41 15.50
C LEU A 116 2.83 0.40 14.83
N ARG A 117 2.86 -0.86 15.28
CA ARG A 117 2.00 -1.93 14.76
C ARG A 117 0.51 -1.56 14.91
N ASN A 118 0.10 -1.04 16.06
CA ASN A 118 -1.27 -0.59 16.29
C ASN A 118 -1.66 0.58 15.38
N TRP A 119 -0.74 1.51 15.13
CA TRP A 119 -0.94 2.61 14.17
C TRP A 119 -1.14 2.10 12.75
N ILE A 120 -0.30 1.16 12.30
CA ILE A 120 -0.42 0.53 10.99
C ILE A 120 -1.76 -0.19 10.84
N ILE A 121 -2.17 -0.96 11.85
CA ILE A 121 -3.46 -1.66 11.83
C ILE A 121 -4.62 -0.67 11.72
N ARG A 122 -4.57 0.46 12.44
CA ARG A 122 -5.59 1.52 12.34
C ARG A 122 -5.66 2.13 10.94
N ILE A 123 -4.52 2.37 10.30
CA ILE A 123 -4.47 2.88 8.93
C ILE A 123 -5.10 1.88 7.95
N ILE A 124 -4.78 0.59 8.09
CA ILE A 124 -5.34 -0.48 7.25
C ILE A 124 -6.87 -0.55 7.43
N ILE A 125 -7.36 -0.53 8.67
CA ILE A 125 -8.80 -0.53 8.96
C ILE A 125 -9.47 0.71 8.35
N GLY A 126 -8.87 1.90 8.51
CA GLY A 126 -9.39 3.14 7.93
C GLY A 126 -9.47 3.08 6.41
N TRP A 127 -8.45 2.52 5.75
CA TRP A 127 -8.46 2.30 4.30
C TRP A 127 -9.55 1.32 3.87
N ILE A 128 -9.73 0.20 4.58
CA ILE A 128 -10.82 -0.76 4.30
C ILE A 128 -12.19 -0.07 4.40
N VAL A 129 -12.42 0.69 5.47
CA VAL A 129 -13.66 1.45 5.65
C VAL A 129 -13.86 2.44 4.52
N LEU A 130 -12.82 3.16 4.11
CA LEU A 130 -12.88 4.11 3.00
C LEU A 130 -13.32 3.43 1.69
N VAL A 131 -12.75 2.26 1.37
CA VAL A 131 -13.13 1.48 0.17
C VAL A 131 -14.61 1.08 0.22
N PHE A 132 -15.10 0.62 1.38
CA PHE A 132 -16.51 0.27 1.55
C PHE A 132 -17.45 1.48 1.46
N CYS A 133 -17.06 2.61 2.06
CA CYS A 133 -17.81 3.87 1.94
C CYS A 133 -17.89 4.34 0.49
N GLN A 134 -16.79 4.31 -0.25
CA GLN A 134 -16.75 4.67 -1.66
C GLN A 134 -17.66 3.76 -2.48
N LEU A 135 -17.58 2.45 -2.27
CA LEU A 135 -18.44 1.48 -2.93
C LEU A 135 -19.94 1.74 -2.65
N MET A 136 -20.29 2.04 -1.40
CA MET A 136 -21.66 2.37 -1.01
C MET A 136 -22.15 3.64 -1.73
N CYS A 137 -21.34 4.71 -1.75
CA CYS A 137 -21.69 5.96 -2.42
C CYS A 137 -21.93 5.77 -3.91
N TYR A 138 -21.08 5.02 -4.61
CA TYR A 138 -21.24 4.77 -6.04
C TYR A 138 -22.49 3.96 -6.35
N ASN A 139 -22.74 2.89 -5.59
CA ASN A 139 -23.95 2.09 -5.75
C ASN A 139 -25.20 2.95 -5.52
N PHE A 140 -25.26 3.70 -4.41
CA PHE A 140 -26.39 4.56 -4.11
C PHE A 140 -26.64 5.60 -5.20
N THR A 141 -25.57 6.26 -5.68
CA THR A 141 -25.66 7.25 -6.75
C THR A 141 -26.18 6.62 -8.04
N TYR A 142 -25.69 5.42 -8.41
CA TYR A 142 -26.14 4.71 -9.60
C TYR A 142 -27.63 4.36 -9.53
N PHE A 143 -28.06 3.71 -8.44
CA PHE A 143 -29.46 3.32 -8.25
C PHE A 143 -30.41 4.52 -8.25
N PHE A 144 -30.03 5.59 -7.54
CA PHE A 144 -30.84 6.79 -7.44
C PHE A 144 -30.89 7.58 -8.74
N TYR A 145 -29.75 7.76 -9.42
CA TYR A 145 -29.65 8.54 -10.65
C TYR A 145 -30.43 7.91 -11.80
N TYR A 146 -30.30 6.59 -11.98
CA TYR A 146 -31.01 5.88 -13.04
C TYR A 146 -32.44 5.48 -12.66
N ASN A 147 -32.87 5.77 -11.42
CA ASN A 147 -34.20 5.44 -10.90
C ASN A 147 -34.60 3.97 -11.16
N ILE A 148 -33.64 3.05 -10.96
CA ILE A 148 -33.81 1.62 -11.25
C ILE A 148 -34.34 0.92 -10.00
N ASP A 149 -35.39 0.11 -10.16
CA ASP A 149 -35.86 -0.77 -9.09
C ASP A 149 -34.77 -1.75 -8.65
N ILE A 150 -34.53 -1.79 -7.34
CA ILE A 150 -33.43 -2.58 -6.76
C ILE A 150 -33.81 -4.07 -6.79
N ASN A 151 -33.38 -4.76 -7.86
CA ASN A 151 -33.33 -6.23 -7.89
C ASN A 151 -31.97 -6.70 -7.34
N PHE A 152 -31.97 -7.76 -6.52
CA PHE A 152 -30.76 -8.35 -5.95
C PHE A 152 -29.68 -8.69 -7.00
N ASN A 153 -30.08 -9.27 -8.13
CA ASN A 153 -29.12 -9.62 -9.18
C ASN A 153 -28.46 -8.37 -9.78
N LEU A 154 -29.24 -7.32 -10.03
CA LEU A 154 -28.73 -6.07 -10.58
C LEU A 154 -27.85 -5.34 -9.56
N PHE A 155 -28.22 -5.37 -8.28
CA PHE A 155 -27.40 -4.90 -7.16
C PHE A 155 -26.02 -5.57 -7.13
N VAL A 156 -25.97 -6.89 -7.20
CA VAL A 156 -24.70 -7.64 -7.19
C VAL A 156 -23.84 -7.30 -8.40
N VAL A 157 -24.43 -7.26 -9.60
CA VAL A 157 -23.69 -6.94 -10.84
C VAL A 157 -23.14 -5.51 -10.79
N VAL A 158 -23.97 -4.51 -10.46
CA VAL A 158 -23.54 -3.12 -10.36
C VAL A 158 -22.46 -2.95 -9.30
N THR A 159 -22.63 -3.58 -8.13
CA THR A 159 -21.63 -3.52 -7.05
C THR A 159 -20.30 -4.09 -7.52
N TYR A 160 -20.31 -5.22 -8.24
CA TYR A 160 -19.11 -5.84 -8.79
C TYR A 160 -18.42 -4.94 -9.83
N LEU A 161 -19.18 -4.38 -10.78
CA LEU A 161 -18.66 -3.47 -11.79
C LEU A 161 -18.03 -2.21 -11.17
N MET A 162 -18.72 -1.60 -10.20
CA MET A 162 -18.22 -0.42 -9.48
C MET A 162 -16.97 -0.74 -8.65
N PHE A 163 -16.89 -1.94 -8.08
CA PHE A 163 -15.71 -2.37 -7.36
C PHE A 163 -14.50 -2.52 -8.30
N LEU A 164 -14.70 -3.12 -9.48
CA LEU A 164 -13.64 -3.26 -10.49
C LEU A 164 -13.17 -1.91 -11.03
N ASP A 165 -14.09 -1.00 -11.34
CA ASP A 165 -13.77 0.32 -11.88
C ASP A 165 -12.94 1.17 -10.89
N ASN A 166 -13.26 1.09 -9.60
CA ASN A 166 -12.52 1.79 -8.54
C ASN A 166 -11.25 1.08 -8.08
N TYR A 167 -11.04 -0.18 -8.47
CA TYR A 167 -9.90 -0.99 -8.03
C TYR A 167 -8.54 -0.32 -8.26
N PRO A 168 -8.25 0.31 -9.42
CA PRO A 168 -6.97 0.98 -9.66
C PRO A 168 -6.74 2.16 -8.72
N SER A 169 -7.77 3.00 -8.53
CA SER A 169 -7.71 4.15 -7.63
C SER A 169 -7.44 3.72 -6.18
N ASN A 170 -8.12 2.67 -5.73
CA ASN A 170 -7.91 2.10 -4.39
C ASN A 170 -6.47 1.60 -4.18
N ILE A 171 -5.85 1.02 -5.22
CA ILE A 171 -4.46 0.56 -5.16
C ILE A 171 -3.47 1.71 -5.18
N ILE A 172 -3.73 2.76 -5.97
CA ILE A 172 -2.93 3.99 -5.92
C ILE A 172 -2.98 4.59 -4.51
N ALA A 173 -4.18 4.74 -3.95
CA ALA A 173 -4.36 5.25 -2.59
C ALA A 173 -3.61 4.39 -1.56
N LEU A 174 -3.71 3.07 -1.66
CA LEU A 174 -2.97 2.16 -0.80
C LEU A 174 -1.46 2.34 -1.00
N SER A 175 -0.95 2.40 -2.23
CA SER A 175 0.47 2.62 -2.51
C SER A 175 1.00 3.93 -1.89
N ALA A 176 0.21 5.00 -1.94
CA ALA A 176 0.53 6.27 -1.32
C ALA A 176 0.58 6.16 0.21
N LEU A 177 -0.37 5.45 0.82
CA LEU A 177 -0.35 5.16 2.27
C LEU A 177 0.88 4.36 2.68
N PHE A 178 1.28 3.35 1.89
CA PHE A 178 2.52 2.60 2.13
C PHE A 178 3.74 3.50 2.11
N SER A 179 3.87 4.33 1.07
CA SER A 179 4.96 5.29 0.96
C SER A 179 4.97 6.29 2.11
N ALA A 180 3.80 6.78 2.53
CA ALA A 180 3.67 7.71 3.65
C ALA A 180 4.10 7.08 4.98
N VAL A 181 3.72 5.84 5.25
CA VAL A 181 4.13 5.11 6.46
C VAL A 181 5.64 4.90 6.48
N ILE A 182 6.23 4.46 5.36
CA ILE A 182 7.69 4.25 5.25
C ILE A 182 8.42 5.58 5.45
N LEU A 183 8.01 6.64 4.75
CA LEU A 183 8.63 7.96 4.86
C LEU A 183 8.52 8.52 6.28
N GLY A 184 7.35 8.40 6.92
CA GLY A 184 7.16 8.83 8.30
C GLY A 184 8.06 8.09 9.28
N LEU A 185 8.27 6.79 9.07
CA LEU A 185 9.16 5.98 9.91
C LEU A 185 10.63 6.37 9.72
N VAL A 186 11.07 6.59 8.48
CA VAL A 186 12.44 7.06 8.18
C VAL A 186 12.68 8.44 8.79
N LEU A 187 11.76 9.39 8.61
CA LEU A 187 11.87 10.73 9.18
C LEU A 187 11.95 10.69 10.71
N TYR A 188 11.10 9.86 11.35
CA TYR A 188 11.12 9.66 12.79
C TYR A 188 12.50 9.20 13.29
N MET A 189 13.06 8.17 12.65
CA MET A 189 14.38 7.66 13.03
C MET A 189 15.52 8.66 12.75
N CYS A 190 15.49 9.37 11.62
CA CYS A 190 16.49 10.39 11.28
C CYS A 190 16.51 11.54 12.30
N ILE A 191 15.34 12.08 12.66
CA ILE A 191 15.23 13.14 13.66
C ILE A 191 15.77 12.66 15.00
N HIS A 192 15.39 11.45 15.41
CA HIS A 192 15.82 10.88 16.68
C HIS A 192 17.35 10.66 16.72
N LEU A 193 17.94 10.17 15.63
CA LEU A 193 19.38 9.96 15.51
C LEU A 193 20.15 11.28 15.55
N LEU A 194 19.70 12.29 14.79
CA LEU A 194 20.32 13.62 14.75
C LEU A 194 20.28 14.31 16.12
N CYS A 195 19.14 14.27 16.81
CA CYS A 195 19.02 14.85 18.16
C CYS A 195 19.99 14.19 19.15
N LYS A 196 20.13 12.87 19.13
CA LYS A 196 21.07 12.15 20.02
C LYS A 196 22.52 12.44 19.66
N LEU A 197 22.89 12.44 18.38
CA LEU A 197 24.25 12.74 17.95
C LEU A 197 24.65 14.16 18.36
N PHE A 198 23.73 15.13 18.22
CA PHE A 198 23.94 16.51 18.65
C PHE A 198 24.12 16.62 20.17
N LEU A 199 23.26 15.95 20.95
CA LEU A 199 23.39 15.88 22.41
C LEU A 199 24.72 15.26 22.84
N LEU A 200 25.13 14.15 22.22
CA LEU A 200 26.40 13.49 22.52
C LEU A 200 27.59 14.41 22.20
N THR A 201 27.56 15.08 21.06
CA THR A 201 28.60 16.04 20.64
C THR A 201 28.69 17.22 21.62
N LEU A 202 27.55 17.72 22.09
CA LEU A 202 27.49 18.79 23.09
C LEU A 202 28.03 18.32 24.44
N CYS A 203 27.70 17.10 24.86
CA CYS A 203 28.18 16.49 26.09
C CYS A 203 29.69 16.31 26.06
N VAL A 204 30.25 15.73 24.99
CA VAL A 204 31.70 15.57 24.81
C VAL A 204 32.40 16.92 24.87
N LYS A 205 31.87 17.95 24.17
CA LYS A 205 32.44 19.30 24.23
C LYS A 205 32.43 19.91 25.63
N ILE A 206 31.39 19.67 26.43
CA ILE A 206 31.30 20.16 27.81
C ILE A 206 32.33 19.46 28.71
N PHE A 207 32.59 18.17 28.52
CA PHE A 207 33.55 17.42 29.35
C PHE A 207 35.02 17.60 28.96
N THR A 208 35.30 18.13 27.76
CA THR A 208 36.67 18.39 27.28
C THR A 208 37.21 19.78 27.60
N VAL A 209 36.41 20.65 28.23
CA VAL A 209 36.79 22.01 28.70
C VAL A 209 36.97 21.98 30.21
#